data_AF-A0A7Y0PR16-F1
#
_entry.id   AF-A0A7Y0PR16-F1
#
_cell.length_a   1.000
_cell.length_b   1.000
_cell.length_c   1.000
_cell.angle_alpha   90.00
_cell.angle_beta   90.00
_cell.angle_gamma   90.00
#
_symmetry.space_group_name_H-M   'P 1'
#
loop_
_entity.id
_entity.type
_entity.pdbx_description
1 polymer ?
#
loop_
_entity_poly.entity_id
_entity_poly.type
_entity_poly.pdbx_seq_one_letter_code
_entity_poly.pdbx_strand_id
1 'polypeptide(L)'
;MVPGVTATAPTAPPEEPPPSGTAAPGAGGPGEITGPEAPATPDERRRLRFCRRFGFTGSLLMAVGALGCGAAPASAYNPVLGVRVLGLPARLPTVSLTLAYVGMGMVVLAWLWLGRLAWPGRVRLSVRQLTRILVMWAAPLAVAPPLFSTDVYGYLSQSEVVSRGFDPYVYGAAQALGLDDPLVASIPTIWRTTPSPYGPGFLTFGRLVTAIAGDDIVLGVYLHRVLALVGIGLVIWAAPHLARRAGVEPIAALWLAVSPLVLFHLVSGIHNDAIMLGVVFFGLEMGFRKGWFLGALIIGLGASGKIPAILALAFLAAHVARERCLAAGRDPRGRDGLVALVGWGALVTATGLGVVVAVSVLSGLGFGWIAALSVPNLLRSWLSVTTDLGVLGGQIGIALGLGDHTDAVLSLTRSAGLGVSALVCALLVLAVVRGRLHPVAGVAYGFGAVFLAGPVLHPWYLLWLMVPLAASVTAPRIRGAAVAICAAVALLVPPTGNDFTFRAYQLPMAIFAALAVAVVPLLAARGNIPRIPPRRDPAPVAPEPEEVS
;
A
#
# COMPACT_ATOMS: atom_id res chain seq x y z
N MET A 1 -78.22 -7.40 41.74
CA MET A 1 -76.88 -7.80 41.27
C MET A 1 -75.99 -6.58 41.23
N VAL A 2 -75.01 -6.58 42.15
CA VAL A 2 -73.73 -5.87 42.26
C VAL A 2 -73.58 -4.42 41.73
N PRO A 3 -73.25 -3.45 42.62
CA PRO A 3 -72.95 -2.06 42.28
C PRO A 3 -71.44 -1.83 42.10
N GLY A 4 -71.06 -0.79 41.33
CA GLY A 4 -69.67 -0.34 41.16
C GLY A 4 -69.56 1.17 41.33
N VAL A 5 -68.77 1.59 42.31
CA VAL A 5 -68.46 2.99 42.64
C VAL A 5 -66.98 3.14 42.97
N THR A 6 -66.42 4.28 42.50
CA THR A 6 -65.19 5.00 42.91
C THR A 6 -63.80 4.46 42.56
N ALA A 7 -62.94 5.30 41.95
CA ALA A 7 -62.02 6.16 42.71
C ALA A 7 -61.22 7.14 41.82
N THR A 8 -61.06 8.35 42.34
CA THR A 8 -60.26 9.49 41.89
C THR A 8 -58.81 9.42 42.40
N ALA A 9 -57.88 10.07 41.69
CA ALA A 9 -56.48 10.23 42.07
C ALA A 9 -56.27 11.23 43.23
N PRO A 10 -55.16 11.07 43.99
CA PRO A 10 -54.53 12.22 44.65
C PRO A 10 -53.00 12.30 44.51
N THR A 11 -52.54 13.53 44.73
CA THR A 11 -51.21 14.17 44.65
C THR A 11 -50.14 13.66 45.64
N ALA A 12 -48.87 13.88 45.29
CA ALA A 12 -47.66 13.53 46.04
C ALA A 12 -47.38 14.37 47.32
N PRO A 13 -46.63 13.81 48.29
CA PRO A 13 -45.78 14.53 49.25
C PRO A 13 -44.27 14.17 49.10
N PRO A 14 -43.36 14.88 49.81
CA PRO A 14 -41.95 15.06 49.42
C PRO A 14 -40.98 14.04 50.04
N GLU A 15 -39.84 13.80 49.38
CA GLU A 15 -38.73 12.96 49.90
C GLU A 15 -37.48 13.80 50.20
N GLU A 16 -36.97 13.63 51.43
CA GLU A 16 -35.71 14.15 51.99
C GLU A 16 -34.47 13.45 51.39
N PRO A 17 -33.26 14.06 51.47
CA PRO A 17 -32.05 13.51 50.86
C PRO A 17 -31.27 12.60 51.82
N PRO A 18 -30.61 11.53 51.32
CA PRO A 18 -29.52 10.86 52.04
C PRO A 18 -28.23 10.85 51.18
N PRO A 19 -27.08 10.38 51.71
CA PRO A 19 -26.02 11.22 52.28
C PRO A 19 -24.78 11.28 51.38
N SER A 20 -23.89 12.24 51.69
CA SER A 20 -22.55 12.34 51.12
C SER A 20 -21.72 11.07 51.37
N GLY A 21 -21.60 10.23 50.34
CA GLY A 21 -20.76 9.04 50.32
C GLY A 21 -19.56 9.24 49.39
N THR A 22 -18.37 9.15 49.98
CA THR A 22 -17.05 9.08 49.34
C THR A 22 -17.01 8.07 48.19
N ALA A 23 -16.76 8.56 46.97
CA ALA A 23 -16.48 7.73 45.80
C ALA A 23 -15.06 7.16 45.88
N ALA A 24 -14.95 5.83 45.87
CA ALA A 24 -13.69 5.11 45.69
C ALA A 24 -13.10 5.40 44.29
N PRO A 25 -11.77 5.54 44.13
CA PRO A 25 -11.15 5.75 42.83
C PRO A 25 -11.16 4.43 42.03
N GLY A 26 -12.04 4.36 41.03
CA GLY A 26 -12.02 3.32 40.01
C GLY A 26 -10.75 3.41 39.15
N ALA A 27 -10.08 2.28 39.00
CA ALA A 27 -8.85 2.08 38.23
C ALA A 27 -8.89 2.75 36.84
N GLY A 28 -8.05 3.76 36.67
CA GLY A 28 -7.83 4.46 35.41
C GLY A 28 -7.16 3.54 34.37
N GLY A 29 -7.82 3.37 33.23
CA GLY A 29 -7.16 2.84 32.03
C GLY A 29 -6.03 3.77 31.58
N PRO A 30 -4.93 3.24 31.01
CA PRO A 30 -3.77 4.06 30.69
C PRO A 30 -4.05 5.01 29.52
N GLY A 31 -4.08 6.31 29.84
CA GLY A 31 -3.48 7.36 29.01
C GLY A 31 -4.37 8.04 27.97
N GLU A 32 -5.48 8.65 28.39
CA GLU A 32 -6.05 9.77 27.63
C GLU A 32 -5.17 11.01 27.87
N ILE A 33 -4.21 11.27 26.96
CA ILE A 33 -3.44 12.52 26.96
C ILE A 33 -4.36 13.61 26.40
N THR A 34 -5.12 14.28 27.27
CA THR A 34 -6.01 15.39 26.88
C THR A 34 -5.79 16.61 27.78
N GLY A 35 -4.57 17.18 27.72
CA GLY A 35 -4.47 18.64 27.86
C GLY A 35 -5.05 19.29 26.58
N PRO A 36 -5.86 20.36 26.67
CA PRO A 36 -6.39 21.02 25.48
C PRO A 36 -5.23 21.53 24.63
N GLU A 37 -5.12 20.97 23.43
CA GLU A 37 -4.09 21.32 22.46
C GLU A 37 -4.23 22.81 22.14
N ALA A 38 -3.17 23.60 22.44
CA ALA A 38 -3.18 25.02 22.12
C ALA A 38 -3.52 25.20 20.63
N PRO A 39 -4.55 25.99 20.29
CA PRO A 39 -5.02 26.11 18.92
C PRO A 39 -3.91 26.59 18.00
N ALA A 40 -3.76 25.96 16.84
CA ALA A 40 -2.70 26.26 15.88
C ALA A 40 -2.63 27.76 15.59
N THR A 41 -1.46 28.37 15.70
CA THR A 41 -1.28 29.82 15.52
C THR A 41 -1.64 30.26 14.09
N PRO A 42 -1.97 31.55 13.85
CA PRO A 42 -2.21 32.05 12.50
C PRO A 42 -1.08 31.74 11.50
N ASP A 43 0.18 31.81 11.94
CA ASP A 43 1.36 31.46 11.14
C ASP A 43 1.42 29.97 10.80
N GLU A 44 1.18 29.08 11.77
CA GLU A 44 1.12 27.63 11.53
C GLU A 44 0.03 27.28 10.52
N ARG A 45 -1.16 27.87 10.66
CA ARG A 45 -2.25 27.68 9.70
C ARG A 45 -1.87 28.19 8.31
N ARG A 46 -1.18 29.33 8.21
CA ARG A 46 -0.69 29.90 6.94
C ARG A 46 0.33 28.96 6.27
N ARG A 47 1.33 28.47 7.01
CA ARG A 47 2.36 27.53 6.52
C ARG A 47 1.75 26.19 6.08
N LEU A 48 0.79 25.66 6.84
CA LEU A 48 0.07 24.44 6.47
C LEU A 48 -0.77 24.64 5.20
N ARG A 49 -1.45 25.80 5.08
CA ARG A 49 -2.18 26.16 3.86
C ARG A 49 -1.27 26.28 2.64
N PHE A 50 -0.06 26.81 2.82
CA PHE A 50 0.94 26.85 1.77
C PHE A 50 1.38 25.42 1.38
N CYS A 51 1.80 24.61 2.35
CA CYS A 51 2.24 23.23 2.12
C CYS A 51 1.22 22.39 1.35
N ARG A 52 -0.07 22.42 1.75
CA ARG A 52 -1.12 21.69 1.03
C ARG A 52 -1.33 22.18 -0.40
N ARG A 53 -1.26 23.50 -0.64
CA ARG A 53 -1.42 24.09 -1.99
C ARG A 53 -0.20 23.80 -2.86
N PHE A 54 0.98 23.79 -2.28
CA PHE A 54 2.23 23.47 -2.96
C PHE A 54 2.21 22.03 -3.48
N GLY A 55 1.87 21.05 -2.63
CA GLY A 55 1.73 19.66 -3.08
C GLY A 55 0.60 19.48 -4.11
N PHE A 56 -0.54 20.16 -3.96
CA PHE A 56 -1.63 20.11 -4.94
C PHE A 56 -1.24 20.72 -6.29
N THR A 57 -0.50 21.82 -6.28
CA THR A 57 0.03 22.42 -7.51
C THR A 57 1.00 21.45 -8.19
N GLY A 58 1.85 20.78 -7.39
CA GLY A 58 2.72 19.74 -7.90
C GLY A 58 1.96 18.60 -8.58
N SER A 59 0.92 18.06 -7.94
CA SER A 59 0.11 17.01 -8.55
C SER A 59 -0.71 17.48 -9.76
N LEU A 60 -1.09 18.76 -9.83
CA LEU A 60 -1.71 19.35 -11.02
C LEU A 60 -0.71 19.46 -12.18
N LEU A 61 0.52 19.86 -11.92
CA LEU A 61 1.59 19.88 -12.95
C LEU A 61 1.86 18.47 -13.49
N MET A 62 1.87 17.47 -12.61
CA MET A 62 1.95 16.06 -13.02
C MET A 62 0.75 15.65 -13.87
N ALA A 63 -0.47 16.03 -13.49
CA ALA A 63 -1.68 15.71 -14.25
C ALA A 63 -1.67 16.32 -15.66
N VAL A 64 -1.17 17.56 -15.80
CA VAL A 64 -0.99 18.20 -17.11
C VAL A 64 0.13 17.53 -17.90
N GLY A 65 1.26 17.22 -17.26
CA GLY A 65 2.37 16.49 -17.88
C GLY A 65 1.95 15.10 -18.38
N ALA A 66 1.06 14.42 -17.66
CA ALA A 66 0.53 13.11 -18.02
C ALA A 66 -0.21 13.09 -19.37
N LEU A 67 -0.79 14.21 -19.81
CA LEU A 67 -1.41 14.31 -21.13
C LEU A 67 -0.39 14.14 -22.28
N GLY A 68 0.89 14.39 -22.02
CA GLY A 68 1.93 14.30 -23.04
C GLY A 68 2.99 13.24 -22.81
N CYS A 69 3.35 12.98 -21.56
CA CYS A 69 4.34 11.96 -21.22
C CYS A 69 3.74 10.73 -20.55
N GLY A 70 2.44 10.71 -20.23
CA GLY A 70 1.83 9.59 -19.50
C GLY A 70 1.71 8.32 -20.33
N ALA A 71 1.46 7.21 -19.63
CA ALA A 71 1.13 5.91 -20.18
C ALA A 71 -0.35 5.88 -20.63
N ALA A 72 -0.69 6.77 -21.57
CA ALA A 72 -1.98 6.76 -22.25
C ALA A 72 -2.10 5.52 -23.17
N PRO A 73 -3.31 5.18 -23.66
CA PRO A 73 -3.48 4.08 -24.60
C PRO A 73 -2.58 4.25 -25.83
N ALA A 74 -2.36 3.15 -26.55
CA ALA A 74 -1.65 3.19 -27.82
C ALA A 74 -2.21 4.31 -28.71
N SER A 75 -1.34 5.00 -29.45
CA SER A 75 -1.66 6.28 -30.09
C SER A 75 -2.94 6.27 -30.95
N ALA A 76 -3.26 5.16 -31.61
CA ALA A 76 -4.50 4.99 -32.38
C ALA A 76 -5.78 5.09 -31.53
N TYR A 77 -5.68 4.85 -30.22
CA TYR A 77 -6.79 4.75 -29.27
C TYR A 77 -6.72 5.82 -28.17
N ASN A 78 -5.82 6.79 -28.28
CA ASN A 78 -5.70 7.87 -27.31
C ASN A 78 -6.69 9.01 -27.64
N PRO A 79 -7.72 9.26 -26.80
CA PRO A 79 -8.77 10.24 -27.09
C PRO A 79 -8.28 11.69 -27.04
N VAL A 80 -7.10 11.93 -26.47
CA VAL A 80 -6.51 13.28 -26.33
C VAL A 80 -5.74 13.66 -27.59
N LEU A 81 -5.26 12.69 -28.37
CA LEU A 81 -4.56 12.95 -29.62
C LEU A 81 -5.53 13.52 -30.65
N GLY A 82 -5.14 14.63 -31.29
CA GLY A 82 -5.98 15.33 -32.27
C GLY A 82 -6.89 16.42 -31.68
N VAL A 83 -7.08 16.44 -30.35
CA VAL A 83 -7.81 17.53 -29.67
C VAL A 83 -6.93 18.77 -29.58
N ARG A 84 -7.49 19.97 -29.87
CA ARG A 84 -6.73 21.24 -30.00
C ARG A 84 -5.76 21.51 -28.83
N VAL A 85 -6.26 22.06 -27.72
CA VAL A 85 -5.42 22.47 -26.59
C VAL A 85 -4.98 21.26 -25.78
N LEU A 86 -5.88 20.29 -25.58
CA LEU A 86 -5.61 19.11 -24.76
C LEU A 86 -4.58 18.17 -25.40
N GLY A 87 -4.43 18.15 -26.72
CA GLY A 87 -3.43 17.37 -27.44
C GLY A 87 -2.07 18.04 -27.61
N LEU A 88 -1.91 19.32 -27.22
CA LEU A 88 -0.62 20.01 -27.30
C LEU A 88 0.47 19.33 -26.45
N PRO A 89 0.23 18.90 -25.20
CA PRO A 89 1.24 18.22 -24.38
C PRO A 89 1.85 16.99 -25.06
N ALA A 90 1.04 16.22 -25.80
CA ALA A 90 1.50 15.04 -26.53
C ALA A 90 2.45 15.37 -27.69
N ARG A 91 2.42 16.61 -28.20
CA ARG A 91 3.35 17.11 -29.22
C ARG A 91 4.62 17.72 -28.62
N LEU A 92 4.64 17.92 -27.30
CA LEU A 92 5.74 18.53 -26.54
C LEU A 92 6.22 17.59 -25.43
N PRO A 93 6.68 16.36 -25.75
CA PRO A 93 6.96 15.32 -24.76
C PRO A 93 8.02 15.74 -23.72
N THR A 94 9.06 16.48 -24.13
CA THR A 94 10.08 16.99 -23.21
C THR A 94 9.51 18.02 -22.22
N VAL A 95 8.60 18.90 -22.66
CA VAL A 95 7.95 19.89 -21.79
C VAL A 95 6.99 19.17 -20.82
N SER A 96 6.21 18.22 -21.32
CA SER A 96 5.31 17.40 -20.51
C SER A 96 6.06 16.62 -19.42
N LEU A 97 7.21 16.02 -19.79
CA LEU A 97 8.10 15.34 -18.86
C LEU A 97 8.72 16.30 -17.83
N THR A 98 9.08 17.52 -18.27
CA THR A 98 9.58 18.59 -17.38
C THR A 98 8.53 18.96 -16.33
N LEU A 99 7.27 19.19 -16.75
CA LEU A 99 6.16 19.51 -15.84
C LEU A 99 5.93 18.38 -14.83
N ALA A 100 5.98 17.13 -15.29
CA ALA A 100 5.85 15.97 -14.41
C ALA A 100 6.97 15.91 -13.36
N TYR A 101 8.24 16.10 -13.74
CA TYR A 101 9.36 16.11 -12.79
C TYR A 101 9.31 17.27 -11.79
N VAL A 102 8.96 18.48 -12.23
CA VAL A 102 8.74 19.62 -11.33
C VAL A 102 7.63 19.29 -10.33
N GLY A 103 6.52 18.74 -10.82
CA GLY A 103 5.40 18.33 -9.99
C GLY A 103 5.74 17.24 -8.98
N MET A 104 6.50 16.22 -9.40
CA MET A 104 7.00 15.15 -8.53
C MET A 104 7.86 15.72 -7.40
N GLY A 105 8.83 16.59 -7.72
CA GLY A 105 9.67 17.26 -6.73
C GLY A 105 8.85 18.10 -5.74
N MET A 106 7.84 18.83 -6.24
CA MET A 106 6.96 19.63 -5.40
C MET A 106 6.14 18.77 -4.40
N VAL A 107 5.58 17.64 -4.86
CA VAL A 107 4.83 16.71 -3.98
C VAL A 107 5.77 16.08 -2.93
N VAL A 108 6.97 15.65 -3.33
CA VAL A 108 7.96 15.08 -2.40
C VAL A 108 8.37 16.10 -1.34
N LEU A 109 8.68 17.34 -1.74
CA LEU A 109 9.03 18.41 -0.80
C LEU A 109 7.88 18.77 0.13
N ALA A 110 6.65 18.89 -0.40
CA ALA A 110 5.47 19.14 0.41
C ALA A 110 5.27 18.02 1.45
N TRP A 111 5.44 16.77 1.04
CA TRP A 111 5.32 15.62 1.93
C TRP A 111 6.39 15.62 3.02
N LEU A 112 7.65 15.94 2.70
CA LEU A 112 8.73 16.08 3.69
C LEU A 112 8.46 17.22 4.68
N TRP A 113 7.91 18.35 4.20
CA TRP A 113 7.52 19.46 5.05
C TRP A 113 6.35 19.10 5.97
N LEU A 114 5.37 18.34 5.45
CA LEU A 114 4.27 17.81 6.25
C LEU A 114 4.77 16.85 7.33
N GLY A 115 5.83 16.09 7.03
CA GLY A 115 6.52 15.21 7.98
C GLY A 115 7.02 15.91 9.23
N ARG A 116 7.38 17.20 9.15
CA ARG A 116 7.78 18.01 10.32
C ARG A 116 6.65 18.15 11.34
N LEU A 117 5.40 18.09 10.89
CA LEU A 117 4.18 18.21 11.69
C LEU A 117 3.54 16.85 12.01
N ALA A 118 4.01 15.77 11.38
CA ALA A 118 3.49 14.42 11.56
C ALA A 118 4.48 13.50 12.31
N TRP A 119 5.72 13.94 12.53
CA TRP A 119 6.75 13.14 13.20
C TRP A 119 6.34 12.79 14.65
N PRO A 120 6.64 11.57 15.16
CA PRO A 120 6.33 11.18 16.53
C PRO A 120 6.87 12.18 17.56
N GLY A 121 6.03 12.56 18.53
CA GLY A 121 6.37 13.58 19.53
C GLY A 121 6.34 15.03 19.02
N ARG A 122 6.02 15.27 17.75
CA ARG A 122 5.88 16.61 17.14
C ARG A 122 4.57 16.77 16.36
N VAL A 123 3.61 15.89 16.63
CA VAL A 123 2.33 15.85 15.92
C VAL A 123 1.53 17.13 16.18
N ARG A 124 1.11 17.78 15.09
CA ARG A 124 0.31 19.02 15.08
C ARG A 124 -0.88 18.94 14.11
N LEU A 125 -1.21 17.74 13.64
CA LEU A 125 -2.27 17.49 12.67
C LEU A 125 -3.26 16.51 13.27
N SER A 126 -4.53 16.59 12.90
CA SER A 126 -5.45 15.48 13.11
C SER A 126 -5.43 14.51 11.94
N VAL A 127 -5.85 13.26 12.17
CA VAL A 127 -6.04 12.25 11.11
C VAL A 127 -6.90 12.83 9.98
N ARG A 128 -8.02 13.50 10.31
CA ARG A 128 -8.92 14.12 9.33
C ARG A 128 -8.23 15.20 8.49
N GLN A 129 -7.38 16.03 9.10
CA GLN A 129 -6.62 17.06 8.36
C GLN A 129 -5.61 16.43 7.40
N LEU A 130 -4.84 15.45 7.87
CA LEU A 130 -3.86 14.74 7.05
C LEU A 130 -4.52 13.99 5.89
N THR A 131 -5.59 13.23 6.15
CA THR A 131 -6.34 12.52 5.11
C THR A 131 -6.86 13.48 4.03
N ARG A 132 -7.40 14.65 4.41
CA ARG A 132 -7.86 15.66 3.42
C ARG A 132 -6.72 16.18 2.54
N ILE A 133 -5.54 16.40 3.11
CA ILE A 133 -4.37 16.85 2.35
C ILE A 133 -3.93 15.76 1.35
N LEU A 134 -3.88 14.50 1.80
CA LEU A 134 -3.50 13.38 0.95
C LEU A 134 -4.50 13.15 -0.19
N VAL A 135 -5.80 13.19 0.10
CA VAL A 135 -6.87 13.11 -0.91
C VAL A 135 -6.79 14.27 -1.89
N MET A 136 -6.54 15.49 -1.39
CA MET A 136 -6.33 16.67 -2.24
C MET A 136 -5.16 16.46 -3.21
N TRP A 137 -4.03 15.92 -2.76
CA TRP A 137 -2.87 15.65 -3.62
C TRP A 137 -3.12 14.50 -4.59
N ALA A 138 -3.85 13.47 -4.17
CA ALA A 138 -4.22 12.33 -5.00
C ALA A 138 -5.22 12.70 -6.12
N ALA A 139 -6.12 13.65 -5.89
CA ALA A 139 -7.23 13.94 -6.80
C ALA A 139 -6.81 14.29 -8.24
N PRO A 140 -5.84 15.20 -8.50
CA PRO A 140 -5.38 15.44 -9.87
C PRO A 140 -4.78 14.19 -10.53
N LEU A 141 -4.02 13.39 -9.78
CA LEU A 141 -3.40 12.15 -10.28
C LEU A 141 -4.44 11.06 -10.56
N ALA A 142 -5.54 11.05 -9.80
CA ALA A 142 -6.63 10.12 -9.99
C ALA A 142 -7.44 10.40 -11.26
N VAL A 143 -7.42 11.64 -11.75
CA VAL A 143 -8.11 12.05 -12.98
C VAL A 143 -7.18 11.97 -14.19
N ALA A 144 -5.89 12.25 -14.03
CA ALA A 144 -4.92 12.26 -15.12
C ALA A 144 -4.76 10.91 -15.84
N PRO A 145 -4.24 10.89 -17.09
CA PRO A 145 -3.73 9.64 -17.67
C PRO A 145 -2.74 8.93 -16.74
N PRO A 146 -2.62 7.60 -16.80
CA PRO A 146 -1.67 6.88 -15.99
C PRO A 146 -0.24 7.42 -16.17
N LEU A 147 0.52 7.45 -15.09
CA LEU A 147 1.95 7.77 -15.11
C LEU A 147 2.71 6.53 -14.61
N PHE A 148 4.00 6.44 -14.93
CA PHE A 148 4.96 5.44 -14.43
C PHE A 148 4.79 4.00 -14.91
N SER A 149 3.60 3.57 -15.33
CA SER A 149 3.38 2.19 -15.82
C SER A 149 2.19 2.07 -16.78
N THR A 150 2.29 1.11 -17.70
CA THR A 150 1.23 0.63 -18.60
C THR A 150 0.51 -0.62 -18.06
N ASP A 151 0.83 -1.10 -16.85
CA ASP A 151 0.31 -2.37 -16.31
C ASP A 151 -1.22 -2.48 -16.31
N VAL A 152 -1.92 -1.34 -16.19
CA VAL A 152 -3.39 -1.30 -16.22
C VAL A 152 -3.97 -1.92 -17.49
N TYR A 153 -3.29 -1.77 -18.64
CA TYR A 153 -3.70 -2.39 -19.89
C TYR A 153 -3.53 -3.90 -19.85
N GLY A 154 -2.50 -4.41 -19.16
CA GLY A 154 -2.32 -5.83 -18.90
C GLY A 154 -3.39 -6.39 -17.96
N TYR A 155 -3.81 -5.63 -16.95
CA TYR A 155 -4.93 -6.04 -16.07
C TYR A 155 -6.24 -6.16 -16.86
N LEU A 156 -6.54 -5.15 -17.67
CA LEU A 156 -7.73 -5.10 -18.51
C LEU A 156 -7.72 -6.21 -19.56
N SER A 157 -6.61 -6.41 -20.28
CA SER A 157 -6.53 -7.42 -21.33
C SER A 157 -6.68 -8.83 -20.80
N GLN A 158 -6.04 -9.14 -19.65
CA GLN A 158 -6.16 -10.46 -19.04
C GLN A 158 -7.58 -10.70 -18.50
N SER A 159 -8.27 -9.65 -18.09
CA SER A 159 -9.68 -9.71 -17.71
C SER A 159 -10.60 -9.89 -18.92
N GLU A 160 -10.26 -9.27 -20.06
CA GLU A 160 -10.94 -9.44 -21.34
C GLU A 160 -10.78 -10.88 -21.88
N VAL A 161 -9.57 -11.46 -21.80
CA VAL A 161 -9.32 -12.89 -22.13
C VAL A 161 -10.30 -13.79 -21.39
N VAL A 162 -10.44 -13.58 -20.07
CA VAL A 162 -11.38 -14.34 -19.23
C VAL A 162 -12.84 -14.06 -19.60
N SER A 163 -13.17 -12.81 -19.94
CA SER A 163 -14.54 -12.42 -20.32
C SER A 163 -14.98 -13.04 -21.65
N ARG A 164 -14.04 -13.29 -22.56
CA ARG A 164 -14.27 -14.04 -23.82
C ARG A 164 -14.25 -15.56 -23.64
N GLY A 165 -14.10 -16.06 -22.41
CA GLY A 165 -14.13 -17.49 -22.10
C GLY A 165 -12.83 -18.25 -22.37
N PHE A 166 -11.73 -17.55 -22.65
CA PHE A 166 -10.41 -18.17 -22.78
C PHE A 166 -9.78 -18.39 -21.40
N ASP A 167 -8.97 -19.44 -21.29
CA ASP A 167 -8.14 -19.67 -20.10
C ASP A 167 -6.92 -18.72 -20.12
N PRO A 168 -6.84 -17.74 -19.19
CA PRO A 168 -5.77 -16.76 -19.15
C PRO A 168 -4.43 -17.37 -18.69
N TYR A 169 -4.44 -18.60 -18.16
CA TYR A 169 -3.23 -19.32 -17.75
C TYR A 169 -2.63 -20.16 -18.88
N VAL A 170 -3.32 -20.25 -20.01
CA VAL A 170 -2.85 -20.90 -21.24
C VAL A 170 -2.59 -19.87 -22.33
N TYR A 171 -3.54 -18.95 -22.54
CA TYR A 171 -3.49 -17.96 -23.62
C TYR A 171 -3.08 -16.59 -23.09
N GLY A 172 -2.04 -16.01 -23.70
CA GLY A 172 -1.76 -14.59 -23.55
C GLY A 172 -2.76 -13.72 -24.31
N ALA A 173 -2.76 -12.43 -24.01
CA ALA A 173 -3.74 -11.50 -24.56
C ALA A 173 -3.70 -11.41 -26.09
N ALA A 174 -2.51 -11.42 -26.70
CA ALA A 174 -2.40 -11.37 -28.16
C ALA A 174 -2.94 -12.65 -28.82
N GLN A 175 -2.77 -13.82 -28.22
CA GLN A 175 -3.32 -15.07 -28.77
C GLN A 175 -4.84 -15.11 -28.65
N ALA A 176 -5.41 -14.62 -27.55
CA ALA A 176 -6.85 -14.68 -27.29
C ALA A 176 -7.65 -13.55 -27.98
N LEU A 177 -7.08 -12.34 -28.06
CA LEU A 177 -7.79 -11.14 -28.52
C LEU A 177 -7.37 -10.68 -29.92
N GLY A 178 -6.17 -11.05 -30.37
CA GLY A 178 -5.55 -10.56 -31.60
C GLY A 178 -4.62 -9.37 -31.37
N LEU A 179 -3.69 -9.13 -32.31
CA LEU A 179 -2.69 -8.06 -32.20
C LEU A 179 -3.27 -6.65 -32.41
N ASP A 180 -4.39 -6.56 -33.14
CA ASP A 180 -5.05 -5.29 -33.43
C ASP A 180 -5.95 -4.80 -32.29
N ASP A 181 -6.19 -5.66 -31.28
CA ASP A 181 -7.01 -5.33 -30.12
C ASP A 181 -6.43 -4.11 -29.37
N PRO A 182 -7.25 -3.10 -29.01
CA PRO A 182 -6.78 -1.87 -28.36
C PRO A 182 -6.02 -2.09 -27.05
N LEU A 183 -6.42 -3.10 -26.28
CA LEU A 183 -5.76 -3.46 -25.03
C LEU A 183 -4.40 -4.08 -25.33
N VAL A 184 -4.33 -5.02 -26.27
CA VAL A 184 -3.08 -5.70 -26.67
C VAL A 184 -2.06 -4.70 -27.22
N ALA A 185 -2.50 -3.75 -28.04
CA ALA A 185 -1.66 -2.69 -28.59
C ALA A 185 -1.04 -1.79 -27.50
N SER A 186 -1.71 -1.66 -26.36
CA SER A 186 -1.32 -0.79 -25.24
C SER A 186 -0.47 -1.49 -24.17
N ILE A 187 -0.16 -2.78 -24.34
CA ILE A 187 0.66 -3.58 -23.42
C ILE A 187 2.10 -3.67 -23.95
N PRO A 188 3.13 -3.66 -23.07
CA PRO A 188 4.51 -3.96 -23.45
C PRO A 188 4.63 -5.31 -24.16
N THR A 189 5.44 -5.36 -25.22
CA THR A 189 5.53 -6.52 -26.12
C THR A 189 5.81 -7.84 -25.40
N ILE A 190 6.64 -7.82 -24.35
CA ILE A 190 7.00 -9.01 -23.56
C ILE A 190 5.79 -9.70 -22.90
N TRP A 191 4.72 -8.96 -22.58
CA TRP A 191 3.55 -9.49 -21.86
C TRP A 191 2.40 -9.91 -22.77
N ARG A 192 2.48 -9.58 -24.07
CA ARG A 192 1.38 -9.83 -25.02
C ARG A 192 1.09 -11.31 -25.18
N THR A 193 2.13 -12.15 -25.13
CA THR A 193 2.04 -13.58 -25.43
C THR A 193 2.13 -14.49 -24.20
N THR A 194 2.31 -13.91 -23.01
CA THR A 194 2.51 -14.68 -21.77
C THR A 194 1.20 -14.93 -21.04
N PRO A 195 1.06 -16.09 -20.37
CA PRO A 195 -0.03 -16.34 -19.43
C PRO A 195 -0.12 -15.29 -18.31
N SER A 196 -1.31 -15.12 -17.75
CA SER A 196 -1.58 -14.21 -16.64
C SER A 196 -0.95 -14.70 -15.34
N PRO A 197 -0.08 -13.91 -14.68
CA PRO A 197 0.40 -14.22 -13.34
C PRO A 197 -0.59 -13.81 -12.22
N TYR A 198 -1.75 -13.25 -12.58
CA TYR A 198 -2.73 -12.75 -11.62
C TYR A 198 -3.65 -13.86 -11.12
N GLY A 199 -4.01 -13.78 -9.84
CA GLY A 199 -4.86 -14.79 -9.23
C GLY A 199 -6.33 -14.69 -9.70
N PRO A 200 -7.10 -15.78 -9.54
CA PRO A 200 -8.47 -15.88 -10.04
C PRO A 200 -9.42 -14.86 -9.44
N GLY A 201 -9.17 -14.40 -8.20
CA GLY A 201 -9.96 -13.35 -7.57
C GLY A 201 -9.83 -12.01 -8.31
N PHE A 202 -8.60 -11.63 -8.68
CA PHE A 202 -8.34 -10.39 -9.40
C PHE A 202 -8.99 -10.44 -10.80
N LEU A 203 -8.80 -11.53 -11.53
CA LEU A 203 -9.36 -11.71 -12.87
C LEU A 203 -10.90 -11.79 -12.86
N THR A 204 -11.50 -12.38 -11.82
CA THR A 204 -12.96 -12.44 -11.69
C THR A 204 -13.57 -11.06 -11.45
N PHE A 205 -12.98 -10.23 -10.59
CA PHE A 205 -13.39 -8.83 -10.47
C PHE A 205 -13.11 -8.04 -11.75
N GLY A 206 -12.02 -8.37 -12.44
CA GLY A 206 -11.68 -7.85 -13.75
C GLY A 206 -12.81 -8.05 -14.78
N ARG A 207 -13.47 -9.21 -14.81
CA ARG A 207 -14.64 -9.45 -15.69
C ARG A 207 -15.75 -8.43 -15.48
N LEU A 208 -16.01 -8.02 -14.24
CA LEU A 208 -17.02 -6.99 -13.96
C LEU A 208 -16.60 -5.64 -14.54
N VAL A 209 -15.32 -5.29 -14.41
CA VAL A 209 -14.79 -4.06 -15.01
C VAL A 209 -14.93 -4.11 -16.53
N THR A 210 -14.53 -5.22 -17.15
CA THR A 210 -14.70 -5.46 -18.58
C THR A 210 -16.16 -5.35 -19.01
N ALA A 211 -17.08 -5.99 -18.29
CA ALA A 211 -18.51 -5.96 -18.63
C ALA A 211 -19.12 -4.55 -18.57
N ILE A 212 -18.65 -3.69 -17.65
CA ILE A 212 -19.11 -2.30 -17.55
C ILE A 212 -18.42 -1.42 -18.60
N ALA A 213 -17.13 -1.63 -18.85
CA ALA A 213 -16.34 -0.82 -19.78
C ALA A 213 -16.69 -1.09 -21.25
N GLY A 214 -17.02 -2.34 -21.59
CA GLY A 214 -17.11 -2.78 -22.98
C GLY A 214 -15.81 -2.47 -23.74
N ASP A 215 -15.93 -1.88 -24.92
CA ASP A 215 -14.80 -1.48 -25.76
C ASP A 215 -14.13 -0.16 -25.34
N ASP A 216 -14.66 0.53 -24.31
CA ASP A 216 -14.09 1.80 -23.83
C ASP A 216 -12.90 1.56 -22.90
N ILE A 217 -11.70 1.61 -23.49
CA ILE A 217 -10.43 1.48 -22.79
C ILE A 217 -10.22 2.54 -21.70
N VAL A 218 -10.73 3.75 -21.89
CA VAL A 218 -10.56 4.87 -20.96
C VAL A 218 -11.42 4.64 -19.73
N LEU A 219 -12.67 4.24 -19.93
CA LEU A 219 -13.57 3.84 -18.86
C LEU A 219 -13.01 2.64 -18.09
N GLY A 220 -12.46 1.62 -18.78
CA GLY A 220 -11.79 0.48 -18.16
C GLY A 220 -10.64 0.89 -17.24
N VAL A 221 -9.80 1.84 -17.68
CA VAL A 221 -8.71 2.40 -16.87
C VAL A 221 -9.25 3.11 -15.61
N TYR A 222 -10.29 3.93 -15.74
CA TYR A 222 -10.88 4.62 -14.57
C TYR A 222 -11.57 3.65 -13.60
N LEU A 223 -12.25 2.62 -14.09
CA LEU A 223 -12.87 1.60 -13.24
C LEU A 223 -11.81 0.82 -12.45
N HIS A 224 -10.71 0.40 -13.10
CA HIS A 224 -9.57 -0.19 -12.39
C HIS A 224 -8.96 0.76 -11.37
N ARG A 225 -8.88 2.06 -11.72
CA ARG A 225 -8.39 3.08 -10.80
C ARG A 225 -9.29 3.26 -9.58
N VAL A 226 -10.61 3.15 -9.72
CA VAL A 226 -11.52 3.15 -8.56
C VAL A 226 -11.18 2.00 -7.62
N LEU A 227 -10.91 0.80 -8.13
CA LEU A 227 -10.49 -0.33 -7.30
C LEU A 227 -9.18 -0.04 -6.56
N ALA A 228 -8.17 0.51 -7.24
CA ALA A 228 -6.92 0.93 -6.61
C ALA A 228 -7.16 1.98 -5.51
N LEU A 229 -8.00 2.99 -5.76
CA LEU A 229 -8.36 4.01 -4.79
C LEU A 229 -9.12 3.45 -3.57
N VAL A 230 -9.99 2.45 -3.77
CA VAL A 230 -10.63 1.71 -2.66
C VAL A 230 -9.57 1.04 -1.80
N GLY A 231 -8.59 0.35 -2.41
CA GLY A 231 -7.45 -0.24 -1.70
C GLY A 231 -6.68 0.79 -0.86
N ILE A 232 -6.39 1.96 -1.42
CA ILE A 232 -5.72 3.06 -0.71
C ILE A 232 -6.62 3.61 0.41
N GLY A 233 -7.93 3.73 0.18
CA GLY A 233 -8.90 4.13 1.21
C GLY A 233 -8.90 3.18 2.40
N LEU A 234 -8.81 1.87 2.16
CA LEU A 234 -8.66 0.86 3.20
C LEU A 234 -7.34 1.03 3.97
N VAL A 235 -6.22 1.33 3.29
CA VAL A 235 -4.94 1.64 3.97
C VAL A 235 -5.05 2.90 4.83
N ILE A 236 -5.60 3.99 4.29
CA ILE A 236 -5.80 5.27 5.00
C ILE A 236 -6.61 5.04 6.28
N TRP A 237 -7.64 4.21 6.19
CA TRP A 237 -8.48 3.89 7.34
C TRP A 237 -7.77 2.94 8.32
N ALA A 238 -7.15 1.86 7.85
CA ALA A 238 -6.61 0.82 8.72
C ALA A 238 -5.26 1.19 9.36
N ALA A 239 -4.39 1.93 8.66
CA ALA A 239 -3.04 2.23 9.14
C ALA A 239 -3.00 2.93 10.51
N PRO A 240 -3.83 3.97 10.79
CA PRO A 240 -3.92 4.56 12.13
C PRO A 240 -4.35 3.58 13.22
N HIS A 241 -5.21 2.60 12.91
CA HIS A 241 -5.71 1.63 13.88
C HIS A 241 -4.65 0.56 14.20
N LEU A 242 -4.02 0.02 13.16
CA LEU A 242 -2.88 -0.89 13.27
C LEU A 242 -1.72 -0.24 14.02
N ALA A 243 -1.45 1.05 13.76
CA ALA A 243 -0.41 1.80 14.45
C ALA A 243 -0.66 1.88 15.96
N ARG A 244 -1.89 2.17 16.41
CA ARG A 244 -2.24 2.17 17.84
C ARG A 244 -1.95 0.84 18.51
N ARG A 245 -2.31 -0.27 17.85
CA ARG A 245 -2.06 -1.63 18.37
C ARG A 245 -0.57 -1.94 18.49
N ALA A 246 0.23 -1.42 17.56
CA ALA A 246 1.68 -1.59 17.55
C ALA A 246 2.44 -0.54 18.41
N GLY A 247 1.74 0.33 19.14
CA GLY A 247 2.37 1.39 19.94
C GLY A 247 3.04 2.50 19.10
N VAL A 248 2.59 2.71 17.87
CA VAL A 248 3.10 3.74 16.95
C VAL A 248 2.13 4.90 16.86
N GLU A 249 2.67 6.13 16.82
CA GLU A 249 1.90 7.36 16.65
C GLU A 249 1.05 7.33 15.35
N PRO A 250 -0.30 7.37 15.41
CA PRO A 250 -1.17 7.09 14.26
C PRO A 250 -1.02 8.07 13.10
N ILE A 251 -0.78 9.34 13.38
CA ILE A 251 -0.62 10.37 12.35
C ILE A 251 0.73 10.22 11.65
N ALA A 252 1.77 9.86 12.40
CA ALA A 252 3.08 9.55 11.85
C ALA A 252 3.04 8.29 10.97
N ALA A 253 2.24 7.29 11.36
CA ALA A 253 2.02 6.09 10.58
C ALA A 253 1.28 6.41 9.28
N LEU A 254 0.16 7.15 9.34
CA LEU A 254 -0.61 7.52 8.14
C LEU A 254 0.22 8.35 7.15
N TRP A 255 1.01 9.31 7.64
CA TRP A 255 1.85 10.16 6.80
C TRP A 255 2.89 9.35 6.02
N LEU A 256 3.53 8.36 6.67
CA LEU A 256 4.51 7.50 6.00
C LEU A 256 3.85 6.42 5.14
N ALA A 257 2.71 5.88 5.57
CA ALA A 257 1.94 4.87 4.83
C ALA A 257 1.40 5.42 3.50
N VAL A 258 1.08 6.72 3.43
CA VAL A 258 0.66 7.41 2.19
C VAL A 258 1.77 8.37 1.75
N SER A 259 2.91 7.78 1.38
CA SER A 259 4.07 8.49 0.86
C SER A 259 3.84 8.96 -0.60
N PRO A 260 4.72 9.82 -1.15
CA PRO A 260 4.68 10.19 -2.56
C PRO A 260 4.74 8.96 -3.47
N LEU A 261 5.45 7.91 -3.06
CA LEU A 261 5.54 6.66 -3.80
C LEU A 261 4.15 5.98 -3.94
N VAL A 262 3.28 6.06 -2.93
CA VAL A 262 1.87 5.61 -3.03
C VAL A 262 1.10 6.49 -4.01
N LEU A 263 1.25 7.81 -3.94
CA LEU A 263 0.57 8.73 -4.86
C LEU A 263 1.00 8.50 -6.31
N PHE A 264 2.28 8.23 -6.54
CA PHE A 264 2.83 8.09 -7.88
C PHE A 264 2.49 6.73 -8.47
N HIS A 265 2.73 5.65 -7.74
CA HIS A 265 2.58 4.29 -8.30
C HIS A 265 1.19 3.70 -8.06
N LEU A 266 0.60 3.86 -6.88
CA LEU A 266 -0.68 3.23 -6.58
C LEU A 266 -1.88 4.07 -7.07
N VAL A 267 -1.82 5.40 -6.94
CA VAL A 267 -2.87 6.29 -7.49
C VAL A 267 -2.66 6.53 -8.98
N SER A 268 -1.54 7.14 -9.37
CA SER A 268 -1.33 7.53 -10.77
C SER A 268 -1.03 6.33 -11.66
N GLY A 269 -0.17 5.40 -11.23
CA GLY A 269 0.20 4.20 -11.98
C GLY A 269 -0.80 3.04 -11.91
N ILE A 270 -1.83 3.14 -11.07
CA ILE A 270 -2.93 2.17 -10.96
C ILE A 270 -2.45 0.75 -10.63
N HIS A 271 -1.31 0.57 -9.96
CA HIS A 271 -0.85 -0.79 -9.65
C HIS A 271 -1.82 -1.52 -8.71
N ASN A 272 -2.12 -2.78 -9.05
CA ASN A 272 -3.04 -3.62 -8.28
C ASN A 272 -2.53 -3.96 -6.86
N ASP A 273 -1.26 -3.66 -6.56
CA ASP A 273 -0.69 -3.64 -5.21
C ASP A 273 -1.50 -2.80 -4.22
N ALA A 274 -2.17 -1.75 -4.70
CA ALA A 274 -3.06 -0.92 -3.90
C ALA A 274 -4.19 -1.73 -3.24
N ILE A 275 -4.82 -2.62 -4.02
CA ILE A 275 -5.91 -3.48 -3.57
C ILE A 275 -5.35 -4.50 -2.58
N MET A 276 -4.23 -5.14 -2.92
CA MET A 276 -3.55 -6.11 -2.05
C MET A 276 -3.25 -5.52 -0.67
N LEU A 277 -2.56 -4.37 -0.63
CA LEU A 277 -2.20 -3.71 0.62
C LEU A 277 -3.43 -3.27 1.41
N GLY A 278 -4.44 -2.72 0.74
CA GLY A 278 -5.70 -2.32 1.36
C GLY A 278 -6.43 -3.48 2.02
N VAL A 279 -6.60 -4.60 1.30
CA VAL A 279 -7.27 -5.80 1.79
C VAL A 279 -6.49 -6.45 2.93
N VAL A 280 -5.15 -6.52 2.83
CA VAL A 280 -4.28 -7.02 3.90
C VAL A 280 -4.44 -6.19 5.17
N PHE A 281 -4.34 -4.87 5.06
CA PHE A 281 -4.45 -3.97 6.21
C PHE A 281 -5.83 -4.02 6.85
N PHE A 282 -6.87 -3.98 6.03
CA PHE A 282 -8.24 -4.09 6.48
C PHE A 282 -8.52 -5.45 7.14
N GLY A 283 -8.06 -6.54 6.54
CA GLY A 283 -8.20 -7.90 7.04
C GLY A 283 -7.49 -8.12 8.36
N LEU A 284 -6.27 -7.60 8.53
CA LEU A 284 -5.55 -7.64 9.81
C LEU A 284 -6.32 -6.89 10.90
N GLU A 285 -6.77 -5.66 10.61
CA GLU A 285 -7.52 -4.87 11.58
C GLU A 285 -8.89 -5.50 11.94
N MET A 286 -9.61 -6.07 10.96
CA MET A 286 -10.82 -6.86 11.22
C MET A 286 -10.51 -8.10 12.06
N GLY A 287 -9.42 -8.79 11.75
CA GLY A 287 -8.93 -9.95 12.50
C GLY A 287 -8.74 -9.63 13.98
N PHE A 288 -8.11 -8.49 14.28
CA PHE A 288 -7.84 -8.05 15.65
C PHE A 288 -9.07 -7.44 16.35
N ARG A 289 -10.02 -6.87 15.61
CA ARG A 289 -11.16 -6.14 16.20
C ARG A 289 -12.44 -6.96 16.31
N LYS A 290 -12.76 -7.73 15.28
CA LYS A 290 -14.03 -8.44 15.14
C LYS A 290 -13.86 -9.95 15.23
N GLY A 291 -12.65 -10.45 14.98
CA GLY A 291 -12.30 -11.86 15.18
C GLY A 291 -11.48 -12.41 14.02
N TRP A 292 -10.62 -13.37 14.35
CA TRP A 292 -9.66 -13.95 13.41
C TRP A 292 -10.30 -14.55 12.16
N PHE A 293 -11.51 -15.11 12.27
CA PHE A 293 -12.21 -15.74 11.15
C PHE A 293 -12.49 -14.74 10.03
N LEU A 294 -13.08 -13.59 10.36
CA LEU A 294 -13.32 -12.51 9.39
C LEU A 294 -12.02 -11.99 8.79
N GLY A 295 -10.97 -11.82 9.62
CA GLY A 295 -9.66 -11.41 9.13
C GLY A 295 -9.04 -12.41 8.14
N ALA A 296 -9.12 -13.71 8.44
CA ALA A 296 -8.61 -14.77 7.58
C ALA A 296 -9.37 -14.85 6.25
N LEU A 297 -10.70 -14.68 6.27
CA LEU A 297 -11.51 -14.63 5.05
C LEU A 297 -11.10 -13.45 4.13
N ILE A 298 -10.98 -12.25 4.71
CA ILE A 298 -10.61 -11.04 3.96
C ILE A 298 -9.19 -11.17 3.39
N ILE A 299 -8.21 -11.61 4.18
CA ILE A 299 -6.84 -11.81 3.70
C ILE A 299 -6.79 -12.91 2.63
N GLY A 300 -7.57 -13.98 2.79
CA GLY A 300 -7.73 -15.04 1.78
C GLY A 300 -8.27 -14.51 0.45
N LEU A 301 -9.26 -13.62 0.47
CA LEU A 301 -9.73 -12.92 -0.74
C LEU A 301 -8.61 -12.09 -1.37
N GLY A 302 -7.83 -11.36 -0.56
CA GLY A 302 -6.66 -10.62 -1.04
C GLY A 302 -5.61 -11.53 -1.70
N ALA A 303 -5.30 -12.66 -1.08
CA ALA A 303 -4.36 -13.67 -1.59
C ALA A 303 -4.84 -14.33 -2.89
N SER A 304 -6.16 -14.49 -3.05
CA SER A 304 -6.77 -15.01 -4.29
C SER A 304 -6.60 -14.07 -5.48
N GLY A 305 -6.39 -12.77 -5.24
CA GLY A 305 -6.07 -11.80 -6.27
C GLY A 305 -4.56 -11.62 -6.46
N LYS A 306 -3.81 -11.50 -5.36
CA LYS A 306 -2.36 -11.32 -5.37
C LYS A 306 -1.73 -12.12 -4.23
N ILE A 307 -1.08 -13.22 -4.58
CA ILE A 307 -0.56 -14.24 -3.64
C ILE A 307 0.32 -13.68 -2.54
N PRO A 308 1.19 -12.66 -2.73
CA PRO A 308 1.95 -12.08 -1.63
C PRO A 308 1.12 -11.70 -0.40
N ALA A 309 -0.18 -11.39 -0.53
CA ALA A 309 -1.07 -11.17 0.60
C ALA A 309 -1.16 -12.36 1.59
N ILE A 310 -0.89 -13.59 1.14
CA ILE A 310 -0.86 -14.79 1.98
C ILE A 310 0.14 -14.66 3.15
N LEU A 311 1.18 -13.85 2.97
CA LEU A 311 2.16 -13.62 4.02
C LEU A 311 1.51 -12.98 5.26
N ALA A 312 0.54 -12.09 5.07
CA ALA A 312 -0.21 -11.51 6.18
C ALA A 312 -1.06 -12.54 6.93
N LEU A 313 -1.54 -13.58 6.23
CA LEU A 313 -2.28 -14.69 6.83
C LEU A 313 -1.39 -15.47 7.81
N ALA A 314 -0.12 -15.70 7.46
CA ALA A 314 0.84 -16.38 8.33
C ALA A 314 1.05 -15.62 9.65
N PHE A 315 1.14 -14.28 9.59
CA PHE A 315 1.30 -13.45 10.80
C PHE A 315 0.01 -13.32 11.62
N LEU A 316 -1.16 -13.28 10.97
CA LEU A 316 -2.45 -13.36 11.66
C LEU A 316 -2.59 -14.72 12.38
N ALA A 317 -2.26 -15.82 11.69
CA ALA A 317 -2.29 -17.17 12.25
C ALA A 317 -1.35 -17.29 13.45
N ALA A 318 -0.12 -16.78 13.36
CA ALA A 318 0.86 -16.75 14.45
C ALA A 318 0.34 -16.00 15.68
N HIS A 319 -0.27 -14.83 15.46
CA HIS A 319 -0.85 -14.01 16.51
C HIS A 319 -2.00 -14.72 17.22
N VAL A 320 -2.96 -15.25 16.46
CA VAL A 320 -4.15 -15.93 16.99
C VAL A 320 -3.76 -17.21 17.70
N ALA A 321 -2.84 -17.99 17.13
CA ALA A 321 -2.32 -19.20 17.74
C ALA A 321 -1.73 -18.91 19.12
N ARG A 322 -0.91 -17.86 19.23
CA ARG A 322 -0.34 -17.42 20.50
C ARG A 322 -1.42 -16.97 21.49
N GLU A 323 -2.31 -16.07 21.08
CA GLU A 323 -3.36 -15.56 21.98
C GLU A 323 -4.25 -16.68 22.53
N ARG A 324 -4.64 -17.63 21.68
CA ARG A 324 -5.47 -18.77 22.09
C ARG A 324 -4.71 -19.78 22.95
N CYS A 325 -3.44 -20.02 22.67
CA CYS A 325 -2.58 -20.85 23.52
C CYS A 325 -2.48 -20.27 24.94
N LEU A 326 -2.25 -18.95 25.05
CA LEU A 326 -2.15 -18.27 26.34
C LEU A 326 -3.50 -18.19 27.06
N ALA A 327 -4.59 -17.92 26.34
CA ALA A 327 -5.94 -17.91 26.91
C ALA A 327 -6.36 -19.28 27.47
N ALA A 328 -5.80 -20.37 26.93
CA ALA A 328 -5.99 -21.73 27.43
C ALA A 328 -5.03 -22.10 28.59
N GLY A 329 -4.23 -21.16 29.10
CA GLY A 329 -3.28 -21.40 30.21
C GLY A 329 -2.09 -22.30 29.84
N ARG A 330 -1.78 -22.48 28.55
CA ARG A 330 -0.72 -23.39 28.07
C ARG A 330 0.57 -22.63 27.81
N ASP A 331 1.70 -23.19 28.24
CA ASP A 331 3.03 -22.67 27.90
C ASP A 331 3.32 -22.92 26.39
N PRO A 332 3.55 -21.87 25.58
CA PRO A 332 3.92 -21.99 24.17
C PRO A 332 5.17 -22.86 23.90
N ARG A 333 6.01 -23.12 24.91
CA ARG A 333 7.20 -24.00 24.81
C ARG A 333 6.91 -25.45 25.17
N GLY A 334 5.84 -25.72 25.91
CA GLY A 334 5.42 -27.06 26.29
C GLY A 334 4.74 -27.80 25.13
N ARG A 335 4.68 -29.14 25.23
CA ARG A 335 4.03 -29.99 24.22
C ARG A 335 2.59 -29.56 23.92
N ASP A 336 1.79 -29.32 24.96
CA ASP A 336 0.38 -28.94 24.81
C ASP A 336 0.19 -27.54 24.21
N GLY A 337 1.16 -26.64 24.45
CA GLY A 337 1.22 -25.35 23.80
C GLY A 337 1.60 -25.46 22.33
N LEU A 338 2.61 -26.27 21.99
CA LEU A 338 2.96 -26.55 20.58
C LEU A 338 1.78 -27.13 19.81
N VAL A 339 1.04 -28.08 20.38
CA VAL A 339 -0.18 -28.64 19.77
C VAL A 339 -1.24 -27.55 19.58
N ALA A 340 -1.45 -26.69 20.58
CA ALA A 340 -2.39 -25.57 20.45
C ALA A 340 -1.97 -24.57 19.37
N LEU A 341 -0.68 -24.24 19.31
CA LEU A 341 -0.11 -23.32 18.33
C LEU A 341 -0.28 -23.86 16.90
N VAL A 342 0.05 -25.13 16.68
CA VAL A 342 -0.13 -25.81 15.39
C VAL A 342 -1.60 -25.90 15.04
N GLY A 343 -2.47 -26.31 15.97
CA GLY A 343 -3.91 -26.45 15.72
C GLY A 343 -4.57 -25.14 15.32
N TRP A 344 -4.36 -24.06 16.09
CA TRP A 344 -4.90 -22.75 15.77
C TRP A 344 -4.25 -22.13 14.53
N GLY A 345 -2.93 -22.27 14.38
CA GLY A 345 -2.20 -21.80 13.20
C GLY A 345 -2.72 -22.46 11.92
N ALA A 346 -2.92 -23.79 11.95
CA ALA A 346 -3.49 -24.56 10.86
C ALA A 346 -4.93 -24.14 10.57
N LEU A 347 -5.77 -23.95 11.59
CA LEU A 347 -7.17 -23.55 11.40
C LEU A 347 -7.29 -22.18 10.72
N VAL A 348 -6.54 -21.17 11.18
CA VAL A 348 -6.56 -19.82 10.59
C VAL A 348 -6.03 -19.87 9.15
N THR A 349 -4.93 -20.60 8.93
CA THR A 349 -4.32 -20.75 7.60
C THR A 349 -5.26 -21.48 6.64
N ALA A 350 -5.87 -22.59 7.07
CA ALA A 350 -6.84 -23.36 6.30
C ALA A 350 -8.07 -22.53 5.94
N THR A 351 -8.53 -21.65 6.84
CA THR A 351 -9.65 -20.74 6.57
C THR A 351 -9.32 -19.78 5.42
N GLY A 352 -8.16 -19.12 5.46
CA GLY A 352 -7.76 -18.19 4.40
C GLY A 352 -7.42 -18.88 3.08
N LEU A 353 -6.72 -20.03 3.13
CA LEU A 353 -6.44 -20.85 1.95
C LEU A 353 -7.70 -21.45 1.34
N GLY A 354 -8.67 -21.82 2.17
CA GLY A 354 -9.99 -22.29 1.74
C GLY A 354 -10.69 -21.26 0.87
N VAL A 355 -10.54 -19.96 1.16
CA VAL A 355 -11.04 -18.89 0.28
C VAL A 355 -10.32 -18.86 -1.06
N VAL A 356 -8.98 -19.00 -1.08
CA VAL A 356 -8.22 -19.04 -2.35
C VAL A 356 -8.66 -20.22 -3.22
N VAL A 357 -8.83 -21.39 -2.61
CA VAL A 357 -9.35 -22.60 -3.26
C VAL A 357 -10.77 -22.38 -3.77
N ALA A 358 -11.67 -21.87 -2.92
CA ALA A 358 -13.05 -21.61 -3.29
C ALA A 358 -13.15 -20.63 -4.45
N VAL A 359 -12.41 -19.52 -4.43
CA VAL A 359 -12.38 -18.54 -5.53
C VAL A 359 -11.80 -19.17 -6.81
N SER A 360 -10.75 -19.98 -6.70
CA SER A 360 -10.16 -20.68 -7.85
C SER A 360 -11.18 -21.61 -8.54
N VAL A 361 -11.95 -22.37 -7.76
CA VAL A 361 -12.95 -23.30 -8.27
C VAL A 361 -14.21 -22.57 -8.76
N LEU A 362 -14.79 -21.71 -7.93
CA LEU A 362 -16.07 -21.02 -8.22
C LEU A 362 -15.94 -20.01 -9.37
N SER A 363 -14.75 -19.48 -9.63
CA SER A 363 -14.52 -18.59 -10.78
C SER A 363 -14.51 -19.31 -12.12
N GLY A 364 -14.34 -20.64 -12.13
CA GLY A 364 -14.10 -21.47 -13.32
C GLY A 364 -12.67 -21.41 -13.86
N LEU A 365 -11.75 -20.70 -13.18
CA LEU A 365 -10.37 -20.49 -13.65
C LEU A 365 -9.38 -21.55 -13.15
N GLY A 366 -9.73 -22.29 -12.10
CA GLY A 366 -8.88 -23.35 -11.55
C GLY A 366 -7.54 -22.85 -11.00
N PHE A 367 -6.51 -23.68 -11.11
CA PHE A 367 -5.20 -23.49 -10.45
C PHE A 367 -4.05 -23.21 -11.42
N GLY A 368 -4.33 -22.91 -12.69
CA GLY A 368 -3.30 -22.62 -13.70
C GLY A 368 -2.37 -21.46 -13.32
N TRP A 369 -2.85 -20.53 -12.49
CA TRP A 369 -2.07 -19.42 -11.95
C TRP A 369 -0.79 -19.86 -11.22
N ILE A 370 -0.75 -21.06 -10.62
CA ILE A 370 0.42 -21.56 -9.88
C ILE A 370 1.62 -21.70 -10.82
N ALA A 371 1.40 -22.27 -12.01
CA ALA A 371 2.45 -22.38 -13.03
C ALA A 371 2.85 -21.01 -13.59
N ALA A 372 1.87 -20.11 -13.73
CA ALA A 372 2.08 -18.75 -14.24
C ALA A 372 2.87 -17.83 -13.29
N LEU A 373 3.10 -18.21 -12.02
CA LEU A 373 3.95 -17.44 -11.08
C LEU A 373 5.41 -17.35 -11.50
N SER A 374 5.84 -18.23 -12.41
CA SER A 374 7.16 -18.18 -13.00
C SER A 374 7.30 -17.12 -14.10
N VAL A 375 6.19 -16.63 -14.68
CA VAL A 375 6.20 -15.68 -15.81
C VAL A 375 6.98 -14.39 -15.51
N PRO A 376 6.88 -13.76 -14.32
CA PRO A 376 7.68 -12.58 -14.01
C PRO A 376 9.20 -12.84 -14.08
N ASN A 377 9.67 -14.08 -13.90
CA ASN A 377 11.09 -14.42 -13.93
C ASN A 377 11.73 -14.26 -15.31
N LEU A 378 10.94 -14.04 -16.36
CA LEU A 378 11.42 -13.62 -17.68
C LEU A 378 12.18 -12.28 -17.61
N LEU A 379 11.88 -11.44 -16.63
CA LEU A 379 12.59 -10.20 -16.40
C LEU A 379 13.92 -10.44 -15.70
N ARG A 380 14.96 -9.76 -16.17
CA ARG A 380 16.21 -9.56 -15.44
C ARG A 380 16.16 -8.18 -14.76
N SER A 381 15.62 -8.15 -13.55
CA SER A 381 15.44 -6.89 -12.80
C SER A 381 16.75 -6.39 -12.19
N TRP A 382 17.12 -5.17 -12.55
CA TRP A 382 18.31 -4.44 -12.05
C TRP A 382 18.22 -4.03 -10.57
N LEU A 383 17.06 -4.16 -9.94
CA LEU A 383 16.89 -3.92 -8.50
C LEU A 383 17.07 -5.20 -7.68
N SER A 384 17.01 -6.37 -8.33
CA SER A 384 17.05 -7.66 -7.66
C SER A 384 18.49 -8.12 -7.48
N VAL A 385 18.95 -8.10 -6.23
CA VAL A 385 20.29 -8.58 -5.84
C VAL A 385 20.51 -10.03 -6.30
N THR A 386 19.49 -10.88 -6.21
CA THR A 386 19.61 -12.29 -6.61
C THR A 386 19.75 -12.43 -8.13
N THR A 387 19.03 -11.63 -8.91
CA THR A 387 19.22 -11.59 -10.36
C THR A 387 20.58 -11.02 -10.75
N ASP A 388 21.02 -9.92 -10.13
CA ASP A 388 22.30 -9.29 -10.43
C ASP A 388 23.48 -10.23 -10.13
N LEU A 389 23.43 -10.96 -9.01
CA LEU A 389 24.41 -12.01 -8.71
C LEU A 389 24.40 -13.14 -9.75
N GLY A 390 23.21 -13.52 -10.23
CA GLY A 390 23.07 -14.53 -11.29
C GLY A 390 23.70 -14.09 -12.61
N VAL A 391 23.39 -12.86 -13.05
CA VAL A 391 23.97 -12.28 -14.26
C VAL A 391 25.47 -12.11 -14.13
N LEU A 392 25.95 -11.56 -13.01
CA LEU A 392 27.38 -11.38 -12.76
C LEU A 392 28.14 -12.71 -12.77
N GLY A 393 27.60 -13.74 -12.11
CA GLY A 393 28.19 -15.07 -12.12
C GLY A 393 28.28 -15.67 -13.52
N GLY A 394 27.25 -15.49 -14.35
CA GLY A 394 27.27 -15.87 -15.76
C GLY A 394 28.36 -15.15 -16.56
N GLN A 395 28.48 -13.82 -16.39
CA GLN A 395 29.53 -13.02 -17.04
C GLN A 395 30.95 -13.43 -16.62
N ILE A 396 31.15 -13.78 -15.34
CA ILE A 396 32.42 -14.31 -14.86
C ILE A 396 32.74 -15.65 -15.54
N GLY A 397 31.75 -16.54 -15.69
CA GLY A 397 31.91 -17.82 -16.40
C GLY A 397 32.40 -17.63 -17.84
N ILE A 398 31.80 -16.67 -18.57
CA ILE A 398 32.21 -16.30 -19.93
C ILE A 398 33.65 -15.74 -19.91
N ALA A 399 33.96 -14.81 -19.01
CA ALA A 399 35.27 -14.17 -18.93
C ALA A 399 36.40 -15.15 -18.60
N LEU A 400 36.11 -16.21 -17.84
CA LEU A 400 37.08 -17.27 -17.48
C LEU A 400 37.16 -18.39 -18.52
N GLY A 401 36.40 -18.33 -19.62
CA GLY A 401 36.38 -19.39 -20.63
C GLY A 401 35.65 -20.67 -20.21
N LEU A 402 34.80 -20.60 -19.17
CA LEU A 402 34.05 -21.74 -18.63
C LEU A 402 32.72 -21.99 -19.38
N GLY A 403 32.32 -21.07 -20.27
CA GLY A 403 31.05 -21.09 -21.00
C GLY A 403 29.98 -20.16 -20.42
N ASP A 404 28.87 -20.00 -21.14
CA ASP A 404 27.72 -19.21 -20.68
C ASP A 404 26.80 -20.06 -19.80
N HIS A 405 26.92 -19.87 -18.49
CA HIS A 405 26.10 -20.54 -17.46
C HIS A 405 25.05 -19.61 -16.85
N THR A 406 24.75 -18.48 -17.48
CA THR A 406 23.92 -17.40 -16.89
C THR A 406 22.59 -17.92 -16.36
N ASP A 407 21.88 -18.76 -17.11
CA ASP A 407 20.56 -19.25 -16.71
C ASP A 407 20.63 -20.24 -15.52
N ALA A 408 21.67 -21.07 -15.46
CA ALA A 408 21.89 -21.99 -14.35
C ALA A 408 22.20 -21.23 -13.05
N VAL A 409 23.07 -20.22 -13.13
CA VAL A 409 23.42 -19.38 -11.97
C VAL A 409 22.22 -18.52 -11.55
N LEU A 410 21.43 -18.00 -12.48
CA LEU A 410 20.16 -17.31 -12.18
C LEU A 410 19.19 -18.22 -11.43
N SER A 411 18.99 -19.45 -11.89
CA SER A 411 18.12 -20.42 -11.21
C SER A 411 18.58 -20.67 -9.77
N LEU A 412 19.88 -20.87 -9.57
CA LEU A 412 20.47 -21.10 -8.25
C LEU A 412 20.32 -19.88 -7.32
N THR A 413 20.75 -18.70 -7.76
CA THR A 413 20.75 -17.47 -6.95
C THR A 413 19.35 -17.01 -6.60
N ARG A 414 18.39 -17.11 -7.54
CA ARG A 414 16.97 -16.81 -7.30
C ARG A 414 16.33 -17.80 -6.32
N SER A 415 16.61 -19.10 -6.48
CA SER A 415 16.10 -20.13 -5.56
C SER A 415 16.68 -19.96 -4.16
N ALA A 416 17.97 -19.64 -4.04
CA ALA A 416 18.60 -19.32 -2.76
C ALA A 416 17.96 -18.10 -2.09
N GLY A 417 17.68 -17.03 -2.86
CA GLY A 417 16.97 -15.85 -2.36
C GLY A 417 15.57 -16.14 -1.83
N LEU A 418 14.81 -16.97 -2.55
CA LEU A 418 13.49 -17.45 -2.09
C LEU A 418 13.62 -18.30 -0.82
N GLY A 419 14.64 -19.17 -0.73
CA GLY A 419 14.94 -19.95 0.47
C GLY A 419 15.28 -19.08 1.68
N VAL A 420 16.12 -18.05 1.49
CA VAL A 420 16.43 -17.05 2.52
C VAL A 420 15.18 -16.29 2.95
N SER A 421 14.34 -15.86 2.00
CA SER A 421 13.08 -15.19 2.28
C SER A 421 12.15 -16.06 3.13
N ALA A 422 12.00 -17.34 2.77
CA ALA A 422 11.16 -18.30 3.50
C ALA A 422 11.69 -18.54 4.91
N LEU A 423 13.02 -18.73 5.06
CA LEU A 423 13.66 -18.89 6.37
C LEU A 423 13.43 -17.67 7.26
N VAL A 424 13.69 -16.46 6.75
CA VAL A 424 13.47 -15.21 7.51
C VAL A 424 11.99 -15.08 7.90
N CYS A 425 11.05 -15.35 6.99
CA CYS A 425 9.62 -15.31 7.32
C CYS A 425 9.25 -16.32 8.40
N ALA A 426 9.77 -17.55 8.36
CA ALA A 426 9.54 -18.57 9.39
C ALA A 426 10.09 -18.12 10.76
N LEU A 427 11.29 -17.53 10.79
CA LEU A 427 11.88 -16.98 12.01
C LEU A 427 11.06 -15.81 12.57
N LEU A 428 10.51 -14.95 11.71
CA LEU A 428 9.63 -13.85 12.11
C LEU A 428 8.29 -14.35 12.66
N VAL A 429 7.68 -15.34 12.01
CA VAL A 429 6.47 -16.03 12.49
C VAL A 429 6.72 -16.62 13.88
N LEU A 430 7.85 -17.28 14.07
CA LEU A 430 8.27 -17.82 15.36
C LEU A 430 8.51 -16.72 16.41
N ALA A 431 9.03 -15.57 16.00
CA ALA A 431 9.19 -14.41 16.88
C ALA A 431 7.82 -13.86 17.34
N VAL A 432 6.81 -13.84 16.46
CA VAL A 432 5.43 -13.47 16.80
C VAL A 432 4.82 -14.48 17.76
N VAL A 433 4.94 -15.78 17.49
CA VAL A 433 4.46 -16.86 18.38
C VAL A 433 5.11 -16.76 19.77
N ARG A 434 6.39 -16.37 19.85
CA ARG A 434 7.12 -16.16 21.11
C ARG A 434 6.83 -14.82 21.78
N GLY A 435 5.99 -13.96 21.19
CA GLY A 435 5.68 -12.63 21.71
C GLY A 435 6.83 -11.63 21.65
N ARG A 436 7.88 -11.91 20.87
CA ARG A 436 9.04 -11.02 20.68
C ARG A 436 8.82 -9.99 19.58
N LEU A 437 7.80 -10.20 18.74
CA LEU A 437 7.50 -9.36 17.59
C LEU A 437 6.00 -9.14 17.47
N HIS A 438 5.58 -7.90 17.24
CA HIS A 438 4.17 -7.60 16.95
C HIS A 438 3.81 -8.10 15.53
N PRO A 439 2.63 -8.71 15.30
CA PRO A 439 2.28 -9.28 13.99
C PRO A 439 2.35 -8.28 12.83
N VAL A 440 1.97 -7.01 13.04
CA VAL A 440 2.07 -5.96 12.01
C VAL A 440 3.53 -5.68 11.62
N ALA A 441 4.46 -5.74 12.59
CA ALA A 441 5.90 -5.65 12.31
C ALA A 441 6.39 -6.90 11.57
N GLY A 442 5.87 -8.07 11.94
CA GLY A 442 6.09 -9.33 11.20
C GLY A 442 5.72 -9.20 9.73
N VAL A 443 4.54 -8.68 9.42
CA VAL A 443 4.11 -8.41 8.03
C VAL A 443 5.07 -7.48 7.32
N ALA A 444 5.49 -6.39 7.97
CA ALA A 444 6.45 -5.44 7.38
C ALA A 444 7.78 -6.10 7.04
N TYR A 445 8.40 -6.78 8.01
CA TYR A 445 9.70 -7.41 7.83
C TYR A 445 9.63 -8.63 6.90
N GLY A 446 8.52 -9.36 6.90
CA GLY A 446 8.28 -10.47 5.98
C GLY A 446 8.21 -9.98 4.54
N PHE A 447 7.40 -8.95 4.27
CA PHE A 447 7.38 -8.34 2.92
C PHE A 447 8.74 -7.74 2.57
N GLY A 448 9.46 -7.16 3.53
CA GLY A 448 10.84 -6.72 3.35
C GLY A 448 11.79 -7.84 2.95
N ALA A 449 11.68 -9.02 3.56
CA ALA A 449 12.49 -10.18 3.21
C ALA A 449 12.20 -10.66 1.78
N VAL A 450 10.92 -10.81 1.43
CA VAL A 450 10.48 -11.19 0.07
C VAL A 450 10.89 -10.15 -0.96
N PHE A 451 10.83 -8.86 -0.62
CA PHE A 451 11.30 -7.80 -1.49
C PHE A 451 12.82 -7.85 -1.66
N LEU A 452 13.61 -7.88 -0.59
CA LEU A 452 15.07 -7.78 -0.69
C LEU A 452 15.72 -9.01 -1.34
N ALA A 453 15.20 -10.21 -1.09
CA ALA A 453 15.73 -11.46 -1.63
C ALA A 453 14.88 -12.02 -2.79
N GLY A 454 13.92 -11.25 -3.28
CA GLY A 454 13.06 -11.64 -4.39
C GLY A 454 13.78 -11.62 -5.75
N PRO A 455 13.38 -12.52 -6.68
CA PRO A 455 14.01 -12.63 -7.99
C PRO A 455 13.66 -11.48 -8.96
N VAL A 456 12.52 -10.83 -8.76
CA VAL A 456 12.01 -9.81 -9.67
C VAL A 456 11.47 -8.64 -8.84
N LEU A 457 12.14 -7.50 -8.94
CA LEU A 457 11.78 -6.31 -8.17
C LEU A 457 11.45 -5.13 -9.06
N HIS A 458 10.42 -4.40 -8.66
CA HIS A 458 10.07 -3.11 -9.23
C HIS A 458 10.09 -2.04 -8.13
N PRO A 459 10.30 -0.76 -8.47
CA PRO A 459 10.38 0.33 -7.50
C PRO A 459 9.18 0.41 -6.56
N TRP A 460 7.97 0.09 -7.04
CA TRP A 460 6.75 0.12 -6.23
C TRP A 460 6.61 -1.08 -5.27
N TYR A 461 7.34 -2.18 -5.46
CA TYR A 461 7.34 -3.29 -4.49
C TYR A 461 7.94 -2.89 -3.14
N LEU A 462 8.72 -1.80 -3.10
CA LEU A 462 9.14 -1.18 -1.86
C LEU A 462 7.96 -0.83 -0.95
N LEU A 463 6.78 -0.54 -1.52
CA LEU A 463 5.55 -0.25 -0.76
C LEU A 463 5.07 -1.43 0.06
N TRP A 464 5.40 -2.67 -0.34
CA TRP A 464 5.07 -3.86 0.44
C TRP A 464 5.76 -3.85 1.80
N LEU A 465 6.98 -3.30 1.87
CA LEU A 465 7.70 -3.06 3.12
C LEU A 465 7.22 -1.75 3.77
N MET A 466 7.24 -0.64 3.04
CA MET A 466 7.13 0.70 3.64
C MET A 466 5.76 0.98 4.27
N VAL A 467 4.67 0.50 3.67
CA VAL A 467 3.31 0.73 4.18
C VAL A 467 3.10 0.02 5.54
N PRO A 468 3.37 -1.29 5.71
CA PRO A 468 3.32 -1.95 7.03
C PRO A 468 4.42 -1.51 7.99
N LEU A 469 5.61 -1.12 7.50
CA LEU A 469 6.66 -0.55 8.33
C LEU A 469 6.19 0.75 9.01
N ALA A 470 5.46 1.60 8.28
CA ALA A 470 4.92 2.84 8.79
C ALA A 470 4.04 2.67 10.03
N ALA A 471 3.28 1.57 10.09
CA ALA A 471 2.36 1.24 11.18
C ALA A 471 3.00 0.41 12.30
N SER A 472 4.28 0.04 12.21
CA SER A 472 4.91 -0.91 13.16
C SER A 472 6.22 -0.43 13.78
N VAL A 473 6.93 0.52 13.16
CA VAL A 473 8.25 0.95 13.65
C VAL A 473 8.20 2.28 14.39
N THR A 474 8.77 2.26 15.61
CA THR A 474 8.98 3.43 16.48
C THR A 474 10.40 3.99 16.38
N ALA A 475 11.38 3.18 15.99
CA ALA A 475 12.79 3.55 15.95
C ALA A 475 13.06 4.75 15.02
N PRO A 476 13.55 5.91 15.53
CA PRO A 476 13.70 7.13 14.73
C PRO A 476 14.64 6.97 13.54
N ARG A 477 15.73 6.19 13.68
CA ARG A 477 16.71 5.93 12.61
C ARG A 477 16.08 5.18 11.44
N ILE A 478 15.34 4.11 11.72
CA ILE A 478 14.67 3.30 10.70
C ILE A 478 13.57 4.13 10.01
N ARG A 479 12.79 4.90 10.77
CA ARG A 479 11.79 5.81 10.18
C ARG A 479 12.45 6.88 9.30
N GLY A 480 13.57 7.45 9.73
CA GLY A 480 14.32 8.43 8.94
C GLY A 480 14.84 7.83 7.62
N ALA A 481 15.38 6.62 7.68
CA ALA A 481 15.81 5.87 6.49
C ALA A 481 14.63 5.57 5.56
N ALA A 482 13.50 5.10 6.09
CA ALA A 482 12.29 4.86 5.31
C ALA A 482 11.81 6.12 4.58
N VAL A 483 11.84 7.27 5.26
CA VAL A 483 11.48 8.57 4.68
C VAL A 483 12.43 8.96 3.55
N ALA A 484 13.74 8.83 3.76
CA ALA A 484 14.75 9.13 2.74
C ALA A 484 14.63 8.22 1.52
N ILE A 485 14.45 6.90 1.73
CA ILE A 485 14.29 5.93 0.66
C ILE A 485 13.00 6.21 -0.12
N CYS A 486 11.87 6.45 0.55
CA CYS A 486 10.62 6.83 -0.14
C CYS A 486 10.78 8.11 -0.97
N ALA A 487 11.46 9.13 -0.46
CA ALA A 487 11.70 10.37 -1.19
C ALA A 487 12.62 10.17 -2.41
N ALA A 488 13.69 9.37 -2.27
CA ALA A 488 14.63 9.09 -3.34
C ALA A 488 14.00 8.23 -4.45
N VAL A 489 13.37 7.11 -4.06
CA VAL A 489 12.75 6.17 -5.02
C VAL A 489 11.57 6.81 -5.74
N ALA A 490 10.82 7.71 -5.09
CA ALA A 490 9.73 8.46 -5.74
C ALA A 490 10.21 9.37 -6.87
N LEU A 491 11.49 9.75 -6.92
CA LEU A 491 12.08 10.56 -8.00
C LEU A 491 12.91 9.73 -8.99
N LEU A 492 13.10 8.44 -8.71
CA LEU A 492 13.96 7.54 -9.50
C LEU A 492 13.28 7.07 -10.79
N VAL A 493 11.96 6.84 -10.74
CA VAL A 493 11.22 6.27 -11.87
C VAL A 493 10.69 7.37 -12.78
N PRO A 494 11.01 7.35 -14.09
CA PRO A 494 10.42 8.28 -15.04
C PRO A 494 8.90 8.10 -15.12
N PRO A 495 8.13 9.19 -15.26
CA PRO A 495 6.66 9.15 -15.26
C PRO A 495 6.05 8.58 -16.54
N THR A 496 6.85 8.09 -17.49
CA THR A 496 6.37 7.69 -18.83
C THR A 496 5.72 6.32 -18.91
N GLY A 497 6.11 5.40 -18.03
CA GLY A 497 5.69 3.98 -18.08
C GLY A 497 6.15 3.22 -19.32
N ASN A 498 6.92 3.86 -20.19
CA ASN A 498 7.46 3.29 -21.43
C ASN A 498 8.97 3.54 -21.49
N ASP A 499 9.66 2.70 -22.26
CA ASP A 499 11.07 2.90 -22.51
C ASP A 499 11.36 4.17 -23.34
N PHE A 500 12.64 4.54 -23.34
CA PHE A 500 13.17 5.68 -24.07
C PHE A 500 13.94 5.24 -25.32
N THR A 501 13.58 4.10 -25.92
CA THR A 501 14.24 3.61 -27.15
C THR A 501 14.13 4.68 -28.23
N PHE A 502 15.26 5.03 -28.87
CA PHE A 502 15.40 6.12 -29.85
C PHE A 502 15.09 7.55 -29.33
N ARG A 503 14.86 7.73 -28.02
CA ARG A 503 14.55 9.05 -27.42
C ARG A 503 15.20 9.27 -26.05
N ALA A 504 16.30 8.56 -25.75
CA ALA A 504 17.01 8.64 -24.48
C ALA A 504 17.44 10.07 -24.10
N TYR A 505 17.69 10.94 -25.08
CA TYR A 505 18.04 12.35 -24.88
C TYR A 505 16.93 13.19 -24.23
N GLN A 506 15.65 12.78 -24.33
CA GLN A 506 14.53 13.53 -23.76
C GLN A 506 14.54 13.55 -22.24
N LEU A 507 14.97 12.45 -21.61
CA LEU A 507 15.00 12.30 -20.17
C LEU A 507 15.96 13.29 -19.49
N PRO A 508 17.26 13.35 -19.82
CA PRO A 508 18.18 14.31 -19.21
C PRO A 508 17.76 15.76 -19.51
N MET A 509 17.31 16.08 -20.74
CA MET A 509 16.83 17.43 -21.06
C MET A 509 15.66 17.86 -20.18
N ALA A 510 14.67 16.98 -19.98
CA ALA A 510 13.52 17.27 -19.15
C ALA A 510 13.90 17.43 -17.67
N ILE A 511 14.84 16.61 -17.16
CA ILE A 511 15.34 16.72 -15.80
C ILE A 511 16.09 18.05 -15.61
N PHE A 512 16.97 18.43 -16.53
CA PHE A 512 17.67 19.72 -16.47
C PHE A 512 16.71 20.91 -16.52
N ALA A 513 15.74 20.88 -17.43
CA ALA A 513 14.70 21.90 -17.51
C ALA A 513 13.87 21.94 -16.22
N ALA A 514 13.55 20.78 -15.63
CA ALA A 514 12.79 20.71 -14.39
C ALA A 514 13.57 21.32 -13.22
N LEU A 515 14.88 21.05 -13.12
CA LEU A 515 15.75 21.65 -12.11
C LEU A 515 15.82 23.18 -12.25
N ALA A 516 15.93 23.69 -13.48
CA ALA A 516 15.91 25.13 -13.74
C ALA A 516 14.57 25.77 -13.35
N VAL A 517 13.45 25.16 -13.76
CA VAL A 517 12.10 25.67 -13.45
C VAL A 517 11.75 25.54 -11.97
N ALA A 518 12.26 24.51 -11.27
CA ALA A 518 12.03 24.27 -9.85
C ALA A 518 12.53 25.40 -8.94
N VAL A 519 13.44 26.27 -9.43
CA VAL A 519 13.88 27.47 -8.71
C VAL A 519 12.68 28.35 -8.33
N VAL A 520 11.72 28.54 -9.23
CA VAL A 520 10.54 29.41 -9.00
C VAL A 520 9.69 28.93 -7.81
N PRO A 521 9.19 27.68 -7.77
CA PRO A 521 8.43 27.19 -6.62
C PRO A 521 9.28 27.14 -5.34
N LEU A 522 10.58 26.87 -5.41
CA LEU A 522 11.48 26.90 -4.26
C LEU A 522 11.64 28.29 -3.66
N LEU A 523 11.75 29.34 -4.51
CA LEU A 523 11.76 30.73 -4.07
C LEU A 523 10.44 31.10 -3.39
N ALA A 524 9.30 30.70 -3.97
CA ALA A 524 7.98 30.92 -3.38
C ALA A 524 7.79 30.19 -2.03
N ALA A 525 8.50 29.08 -1.82
CA ALA A 525 8.48 28.35 -0.55
C ALA A 525 9.29 29.01 0.57
N ARG A 526 10.22 29.92 0.24
CA ARG A 526 11.04 30.62 1.26
C ARG A 526 10.14 31.34 2.26
N GLY A 527 10.43 31.16 3.54
CA GLY A 527 9.64 31.73 4.64
C GLY A 527 8.29 31.05 4.90
N ASN A 528 7.81 30.16 4.03
CA ASN A 528 6.51 29.48 4.14
C ASN A 528 6.58 28.02 4.58
N ILE A 529 7.79 27.46 4.69
CA ILE A 529 8.02 26.08 5.13
C ILE A 529 7.51 25.90 6.58
N PRO A 530 6.72 24.85 6.87
CA PRO A 530 6.39 24.44 8.23
C PRO A 530 7.62 24.38 9.14
N ARG A 531 7.53 25.07 10.28
CA ARG A 531 8.57 25.04 11.32
C ARG A 531 8.50 23.70 12.05
N ILE A 532 9.65 23.24 12.55
CA ILE A 532 9.71 22.04 13.37
C ILE A 532 9.10 22.38 14.74
N PRO A 533 8.01 21.72 15.15
CA PRO A 533 7.44 21.95 16.47
C PRO A 533 8.42 21.48 17.56
N PRO A 534 8.40 22.11 18.76
CA PRO A 534 9.12 21.57 19.90
C PRO A 534 8.64 20.13 20.18
N ARG A 535 9.56 19.29 20.64
CA ARG A 535 9.23 17.92 21.01
C ARG A 535 8.31 17.97 22.24
N ARG A 536 7.23 17.19 22.23
CA ARG A 536 6.43 16.93 23.42
C ARG A 536 7.26 16.01 24.31
N ASP A 537 7.63 16.50 25.49
CA ASP A 537 8.14 15.63 26.54
C ASP A 537 6.97 14.77 27.06
N PRO A 538 7.21 13.49 27.40
CA PRO A 538 6.21 12.73 28.14
C PRO A 538 5.91 13.49 29.43
N ALA A 539 4.63 13.64 29.77
CA ALA A 539 4.26 14.24 31.04
C ALA A 539 4.97 13.48 32.17
N PRO A 540 5.56 14.18 33.17
CA PRO A 540 6.12 13.49 34.33
C PRO A 540 5.00 12.63 34.95
N VAL A 541 5.30 11.34 35.13
CA VAL A 541 4.45 10.44 35.90
C VAL A 541 4.34 11.08 37.28
N ALA A 542 3.13 11.47 37.69
CA ALA A 542 2.92 11.99 39.03
C ALA A 542 3.45 10.95 40.02
N PRO A 543 4.26 11.33 41.02
CA PRO A 543 4.70 10.38 42.03
C PRO A 543 3.47 9.73 42.65
N GLU A 544 3.49 8.39 42.76
CA GLU A 544 2.49 7.66 43.53
C GLU A 544 2.43 8.30 44.92
N PRO A 545 1.23 8.61 45.45
CA PRO A 545 1.13 9.10 46.82
C PRO A 545 1.75 8.04 47.74
N GLU A 546 2.79 8.42 48.46
CA GLU A 546 3.36 7.62 49.54
C GLU A 546 2.20 7.23 50.47
N GLU A 547 1.91 5.93 50.56
CA GLU A 547 1.09 5.40 51.65
C GLU A 547 1.81 5.73 52.95
N VAL A 548 1.28 6.72 53.67
CA VAL A 548 1.69 7.02 55.04
C VAL A 548 1.28 5.82 55.90
N SER A 549 2.30 5.19 56.48
CA SER A 549 2.29 4.03 57.38
C SER A 549 1.28 4.08 58.51
#